data_AF-A0A6P1I6N2-F1
#
_entry.id   AF-A0A6P1I6N2-F1
#
_cell.length_a   1.000
_cell.length_b   1.000
_cell.length_c   1.000
_cell.angle_alpha   90.00
_cell.angle_beta   90.00
_cell.angle_gamma   90.00
#
_symmetry.space_group_name_H-M   'P 1'
#
loop_
_entity.id
_entity.type
_entity.pdbx_description
1 polymer ?
#
loop_
_entity_poly.entity_id
_entity_poly.type
_entity_poly.pdbx_seq_one_letter_code
_entity_poly.pdbx_strand_id
1 'polypeptide(L)'
;MRPEPVSLWERRATTESPGTAGALRLDTRGTIRRGDVIVFVSTGDEWIYPPAVATSDPMRIPRSGGAVLFFLRTRTDLPPVALTDAEKSLTDLGHPGSRLRTDHYVRSPSLRTALLALWGL
;
A
#
# COMPACT_ATOMS: atom_id res chain seq x y z
N MET A 1 16.20 -5.05 15.98
CA MET A 1 16.57 -3.94 15.07
C MET A 1 15.30 -3.53 14.35
N ARG A 2 14.77 -2.34 14.62
CA ARG A 2 13.54 -1.83 14.00
C ARG A 2 13.93 -1.37 12.58
N PRO A 3 13.24 -1.77 11.50
CA PRO A 3 13.62 -1.28 10.18
C PRO A 3 13.29 0.20 10.08
N GLU A 4 14.32 1.01 9.87
CA GLU A 4 14.17 2.40 9.45
C GLU A 4 13.42 2.41 8.11
N PRO A 5 12.41 3.29 7.91
CA PRO A 5 11.84 3.47 6.59
C PRO A 5 12.97 3.93 5.67
N VAL A 6 13.29 3.10 4.66
CA VAL A 6 14.38 3.33 3.72
C VAL A 6 14.20 4.71 3.08
N SER A 7 14.95 5.67 3.61
CA SER A 7 15.14 7.01 3.07
C SER A 7 16.35 6.94 2.14
N LEU A 8 16.18 6.23 1.02
CA LEU A 8 17.15 6.23 -0.07
C LEU A 8 16.42 5.88 -1.37
N TRP A 9 15.66 6.84 -1.88
CA TRP A 9 15.10 6.79 -3.23
C TRP A 9 15.86 7.81 -4.06
N GLU A 10 16.62 7.33 -5.05
CA GLU A 10 17.62 8.13 -5.76
C GLU A 10 17.04 9.41 -6.39
N ARG A 11 17.83 10.47 -6.18
CA ARG A 11 17.72 11.84 -6.67
C ARG A 11 17.21 11.95 -8.11
N ARG A 12 15.99 12.47 -8.28
CA ARG A 12 15.65 13.68 -9.07
C ARG A 12 14.26 14.17 -8.67
N ALA A 13 14.17 14.77 -7.49
CA ALA A 13 13.11 15.69 -7.16
C ALA A 13 13.79 16.96 -6.62
N THR A 14 13.71 18.03 -7.39
CA THR A 14 14.01 19.38 -6.93
C THR A 14 13.10 19.68 -5.74
N THR A 15 13.71 19.91 -4.57
CA THR A 15 13.36 20.80 -3.42
C THR A 15 11.86 21.03 -3.16
N GLU A 16 11.23 20.75 -2.01
CA GLU A 16 11.54 21.02 -0.59
C GLU A 16 10.74 20.09 0.39
N SER A 17 11.21 20.04 1.65
CA SER A 17 10.78 19.40 2.93
C SER A 17 9.28 19.34 3.32
N PRO A 18 8.90 18.80 4.50
CA PRO A 18 9.15 17.46 5.05
C PRO A 18 7.80 16.77 5.40
N GLY A 19 7.64 15.54 4.94
CA GLY A 19 6.40 14.79 5.07
C GLY A 19 6.27 13.95 3.83
N THR A 20 7.11 12.91 3.74
CA THR A 20 7.38 12.13 2.54
C THR A 20 6.09 11.52 1.98
N ALA A 21 5.40 12.28 1.12
CA ALA A 21 4.33 11.78 0.29
C ALA A 21 4.98 10.93 -0.81
N GLY A 22 5.13 9.64 -0.54
CA GLY A 22 5.53 8.67 -1.55
C GLY A 22 4.48 8.57 -2.65
N ALA A 23 4.91 8.56 -3.91
CA ALA A 23 4.03 8.35 -5.06
C ALA A 23 4.07 6.86 -5.46
N LEU A 24 2.96 6.14 -5.24
CA LEU A 24 2.79 4.77 -5.74
C LEU A 24 2.24 4.84 -7.16
N ARG A 25 3.00 4.31 -8.13
CA ARG A 25 2.51 4.13 -9.49
C ARG A 25 1.75 2.81 -9.57
N LEU A 26 0.44 2.91 -9.82
CA LEU A 26 -0.44 1.76 -9.98
C LEU A 26 -0.63 1.56 -11.49
N ASP A 27 0.10 0.61 -12.06
CA ASP A 27 0.19 0.43 -13.52
C ASP A 27 -1.10 -0.11 -14.17
N THR A 28 -2.05 -0.60 -13.37
CA THR A 28 -3.36 -1.04 -13.87
C THR A 28 -4.30 0.15 -14.02
N ARG A 29 -4.44 0.63 -15.26
CA ARG A 29 -5.44 1.64 -15.62
C ARG A 29 -6.84 1.17 -15.25
N GLY A 30 -7.42 1.89 -14.30
CA GLY A 30 -8.85 1.98 -14.04
C GLY A 30 -9.34 0.97 -13.02
N THR A 31 -9.53 1.41 -11.76
CA THR A 31 -10.52 0.85 -10.80
C THR A 31 -10.36 1.33 -9.37
N ILE A 32 -9.25 1.96 -8.99
CA ILE A 32 -9.11 2.49 -7.63
C ILE A 32 -10.09 3.65 -7.43
N ARG A 33 -10.87 3.56 -6.36
CA ARG A 33 -11.86 4.53 -5.93
C ARG A 33 -11.56 4.97 -4.50
N ARG A 34 -12.12 6.12 -4.12
CA ARG A 34 -12.18 6.52 -2.71
C ARG A 34 -12.75 5.36 -1.87
N GLY A 35 -12.07 5.03 -0.78
CA GLY A 35 -12.40 3.92 0.11
C GLY A 35 -11.73 2.58 -0.24
N ASP A 36 -10.98 2.50 -1.34
CA ASP A 36 -10.17 1.32 -1.62
C ASP A 36 -8.94 1.25 -0.71
N VAL A 37 -8.56 0.02 -0.43
CA VAL A 37 -7.45 -0.33 0.46
C VAL A 37 -6.24 -0.71 -0.39
N ILE A 38 -5.16 0.03 -0.19
CA ILE A 38 -3.90 -0.11 -0.91
C ILE A 38 -2.90 -0.80 0.02
N VAL A 39 -2.27 -1.84 -0.48
CA VAL A 39 -1.30 -2.65 0.26
C VAL A 39 0.10 -2.34 -0.25
N PHE A 40 1.04 -2.22 0.68
CA PHE A 40 2.45 -1.98 0.39
C PHE A 40 3.28 -3.14 0.91
N VAL A 41 4.04 -3.76 0.02
CA VAL A 41 5.03 -4.78 0.35
C VAL A 41 6.42 -4.19 0.06
N SER A 42 7.39 -4.44 0.94
CA SER A 42 8.77 -4.01 0.75
C SER A 42 9.38 -4.65 -0.52
N THR A 43 10.33 -3.98 -1.18
CA THR A 43 10.99 -4.48 -2.40
C THR A 43 11.69 -5.85 -2.23
N GLY A 44 12.04 -6.25 -1.01
CA GLY A 44 12.57 -7.58 -0.70
C GLY A 44 11.53 -8.63 -0.30
N ASP A 45 10.23 -8.32 -0.40
CA ASP A 45 9.12 -9.17 0.05
C ASP A 45 9.23 -9.63 1.52
N GLU A 46 9.95 -8.88 2.35
CA GLU A 46 10.15 -9.20 3.76
C GLU A 46 9.00 -8.69 4.63
N TRP A 47 8.45 -7.52 4.30
CA TRP A 47 7.48 -6.80 5.13
C TRP A 47 6.25 -6.37 4.35
N ILE A 48 5.10 -6.49 4.98
CA ILE A 48 3.87 -5.81 4.59
C ILE A 48 3.63 -4.64 5.56
N TYR A 49 3.39 -3.47 4.99
CA TYR A 49 3.09 -2.26 5.77
C TYR A 49 1.58 -2.14 6.01
N PRO A 50 1.19 -1.45 7.10
CA PRO A 50 -0.21 -1.13 7.36
C PRO A 50 -0.88 -0.55 6.11
N PRO A 51 -2.06 -1.06 5.72
CA PRO A 51 -2.69 -0.66 4.49
C PRO A 51 -3.07 0.83 4.54
N ALA A 52 -2.95 1.50 3.39
CA ALA A 52 -3.42 2.86 3.22
C ALA A 52 -4.83 2.87 2.60
N VAL A 53 -5.58 3.92 2.86
CA VAL A 53 -6.92 4.10 2.28
C VAL A 53 -6.89 5.25 1.27
N ALA A 54 -7.43 5.03 0.08
CA ALA A 54 -7.67 6.09 -0.89
C ALA A 54 -8.75 7.05 -0.37
N THR A 55 -8.40 8.32 -0.19
CA THR A 55 -9.28 9.34 0.41
C THR A 55 -9.85 10.32 -0.61
N SER A 56 -9.28 10.33 -1.82
CA SER A 56 -9.73 11.17 -2.93
C SER A 56 -10.27 10.33 -4.08
N ASP A 57 -11.04 10.97 -4.94
CA ASP A 57 -11.30 10.50 -6.29
C ASP A 57 -10.02 10.55 -7.15
N PRO A 58 -9.95 9.79 -8.26
CA PRO A 58 -8.82 9.86 -9.19
C PRO A 58 -8.70 11.26 -9.79
N MET A 59 -7.55 11.90 -9.57
CA MET A 59 -7.24 13.20 -10.17
C MET A 59 -6.33 12.99 -11.38
N ARG A 60 -6.72 13.52 -12.54
CA ARG A 60 -5.85 13.47 -13.73
C ARG A 60 -4.62 14.34 -13.53
N ILE A 61 -3.45 13.79 -13.86
CA ILE A 61 -2.21 14.55 -13.87
C ILE A 61 -2.02 15.14 -15.28
N PRO A 62 -2.00 16.48 -15.44
CA PRO A 62 -1.82 17.11 -16.75
C PRO A 62 -0.51 16.69 -17.41
N ARG A 63 -0.56 16.44 -18.72
CA ARG A 63 0.60 16.05 -19.57
C ARG A 63 1.29 14.72 -19.19
N SER A 64 0.69 13.89 -18.35
CA SER A 64 1.29 12.62 -17.89
C SER A 64 0.79 11.37 -18.63
N GLY A 65 0.32 11.48 -19.87
CA GLY A 65 -0.07 10.32 -20.69
C GLY A 65 -1.19 9.46 -20.08
N GLY A 66 -2.09 10.06 -19.29
CA GLY A 66 -3.19 9.36 -18.64
C GLY A 66 -2.88 8.79 -17.25
N ALA A 67 -1.78 9.21 -16.61
CA ALA A 67 -1.56 8.95 -15.19
C ALA A 67 -2.61 9.66 -14.32
N VAL A 68 -2.95 9.02 -13.20
CA VAL A 68 -3.87 9.55 -12.18
C VAL A 68 -3.19 9.58 -10.82
N LEU A 69 -3.54 10.58 -10.03
CA LEU A 69 -3.11 10.79 -8.66
C LEU A 69 -4.25 10.46 -7.70
N PHE A 70 -3.90 9.88 -6.55
CA PHE A 70 -4.80 9.69 -5.41
C PHE A 70 -4.13 10.20 -4.14
N PHE A 71 -4.90 10.77 -3.22
CA PHE A 71 -4.44 10.99 -1.85
C PHE A 71 -4.71 9.76 -1.00
N LEU A 72 -3.65 9.26 -0.37
CA LEU A 72 -3.71 8.11 0.52
C LEU A 72 -3.61 8.57 1.97
N ARG A 73 -4.47 8.05 2.83
CA ARG A 73 -4.25 8.09 4.27
C ARG A 73 -3.45 6.87 4.66
N THR A 74 -2.19 7.08 5.00
CA THR A 74 -1.30 6.05 5.54
C THR A 74 -1.42 5.97 7.05
N ARG A 75 -0.97 4.85 7.61
CA ARG A 75 -0.91 4.60 9.06
C ARG A 75 0.50 4.32 9.49
N THR A 76 1.23 5.39 9.78
CA THR A 76 2.61 5.34 10.27
C THR A 76 2.69 5.04 11.77
N ASP A 77 1.54 5.03 12.46
CA ASP A 77 1.38 4.69 13.87
C ASP A 77 1.49 3.17 14.14
N LEU A 78 1.31 2.35 13.10
CA LEU A 78 1.36 0.89 13.20
C LEU A 78 2.68 0.33 12.68
N PRO A 79 3.20 -0.74 13.31
CA PRO A 79 4.39 -1.40 12.81
C PRO A 79 4.09 -2.23 11.54
N PRO A 80 5.07 -2.40 10.64
CA PRO A 80 4.99 -3.41 9.60
C PRO A 80 4.96 -4.82 10.21
N VAL A 81 4.37 -5.75 9.47
CA VAL A 81 4.31 -7.18 9.82
C VAL A 81 5.17 -7.96 8.83
N ALA A 82 5.83 -9.03 9.29
CA ALA A 82 6.57 -9.90 8.39
C ALA A 82 5.63 -10.49 7.34
N LEU A 83 6.00 -10.42 6.06
CA LEU A 83 5.11 -10.83 4.98
C LEU A 83 4.74 -12.31 5.08
N THR A 84 5.69 -13.15 5.47
CA THR A 84 5.46 -14.58 5.69
C THR A 84 4.41 -14.85 6.77
N ASP A 85 4.45 -14.09 7.86
CA ASP A 85 3.50 -14.23 8.96
C ASP A 85 2.12 -13.74 8.53
N ALA A 86 2.05 -12.62 7.81
CA ALA A 86 0.81 -12.10 7.26
C ALA A 86 0.15 -13.10 6.29
N GLU A 87 0.92 -13.70 5.38
CA GLU A 87 0.40 -14.69 4.44
C GLU A 87 -0.09 -15.96 5.12
N LYS A 88 0.63 -16.41 6.15
CA LYS A 88 0.19 -17.53 6.97
C LYS A 88 -1.12 -17.20 7.68
N SER A 89 -1.20 -16.06 8.38
CA SER A 89 -2.42 -15.62 9.05
C SER A 89 -3.60 -15.48 8.09
N LEU A 90 -3.40 -14.94 6.88
CA LEU A 90 -4.46 -14.87 5.88
C LEU A 90 -4.90 -16.25 5.37
N THR A 91 -3.97 -17.18 5.23
CA THR A 91 -4.27 -18.57 4.87
C THR A 91 -5.11 -19.23 5.96
N ASP A 92 -4.74 -19.05 7.23
CA ASP A 92 -5.48 -19.57 8.39
C ASP A 92 -6.89 -18.97 8.48
N LEU A 93 -7.07 -17.73 8.01
CA LEU A 93 -8.37 -17.05 7.89
C LEU A 93 -9.16 -17.42 6.62
N GLY A 94 -8.71 -18.41 5.84
CA GLY A 94 -9.42 -18.91 4.65
C GLY A 94 -9.15 -18.13 3.37
N HIS A 95 -8.06 -17.36 3.32
CA HIS A 95 -7.62 -16.61 2.13
C HIS A 95 -6.27 -17.11 1.59
N PRO A 96 -6.17 -18.39 1.16
CA PRO A 96 -4.94 -18.91 0.59
C PRO A 96 -4.60 -18.16 -0.71
N GLY A 97 -3.33 -17.82 -0.88
CA GLY A 97 -2.85 -17.18 -2.11
C GLY A 97 -3.41 -15.77 -2.31
N SER A 98 -3.44 -14.95 -1.26
CA SER A 98 -3.88 -13.54 -1.27
C SER A 98 -3.07 -12.60 -2.19
N ARG A 99 -2.09 -13.13 -2.95
CA ARG A 99 -1.30 -12.45 -3.99
C ARG A 99 -0.70 -11.11 -3.55
N LEU A 100 -0.45 -10.89 -2.26
CA LEU A 100 0.00 -9.61 -1.71
C LEU A 100 1.29 -9.07 -2.36
N ARG A 101 2.16 -9.98 -2.81
CA ARG A 101 3.39 -9.67 -3.55
C ARG A 101 3.14 -9.06 -4.93
N THR A 102 2.06 -9.45 -5.61
CA THR A 102 1.73 -9.00 -6.97
C THR A 102 0.60 -7.98 -7.02
N ASP A 103 -0.33 -8.07 -6.07
CA ASP A 103 -1.56 -7.30 -6.06
C ASP A 103 -1.41 -6.14 -5.07
N HIS A 104 -1.29 -4.93 -5.60
CA HIS A 104 -1.09 -3.72 -4.80
C HIS A 104 -2.38 -3.16 -4.17
N TYR A 105 -3.55 -3.78 -4.39
CA TYR A 105 -4.83 -3.35 -3.83
C TYR A 105 -5.78 -4.52 -3.60
N VAL A 106 -6.70 -4.37 -2.63
CA VAL A 106 -7.64 -5.42 -2.24
C VAL A 106 -9.10 -4.97 -2.40
N ARG A 107 -9.83 -5.66 -3.27
CA ARG A 107 -11.26 -5.42 -3.50
C ARG A 107 -12.20 -6.33 -2.72
N SER A 108 -11.77 -7.57 -2.43
CA SER A 108 -12.62 -8.51 -1.70
C SER A 108 -12.91 -7.97 -0.30
N PRO A 109 -14.18 -7.78 0.10
CA PRO A 109 -14.53 -7.29 1.43
C PRO A 109 -14.04 -8.21 2.55
N SER A 110 -14.10 -9.54 2.35
CA SER A 110 -13.63 -10.50 3.35
C SER A 110 -12.11 -10.46 3.51
N LEU A 111 -11.35 -10.41 2.40
CA LEU A 111 -9.90 -10.28 2.44
C LEU A 111 -9.47 -8.94 3.06
N ARG A 112 -10.22 -7.86 2.79
CA ARG A 112 -9.99 -6.55 3.40
C ARG A 112 -10.10 -6.63 4.92
N THR A 113 -11.17 -7.24 5.44
CA THR A 113 -11.34 -7.46 6.88
C THR A 113 -10.21 -8.30 7.46
N ALA A 114 -9.84 -9.40 6.80
CA ALA A 114 -8.74 -10.26 7.26
C ALA A 114 -7.39 -9.52 7.29
N LEU A 115 -7.12 -8.66 6.31
CA LEU A 115 -5.92 -7.81 6.29
C LEU A 115 -5.91 -6.79 7.42
N LEU A 116 -7.04 -6.12 7.66
CA LEU A 116 -7.17 -5.15 8.75
C LEU A 116 -6.96 -5.82 10.12
N ALA A 117 -7.42 -7.06 10.28
CA ALA A 117 -7.23 -7.85 11.49
C ALA A 117 -5.76 -8.14 11.84
N LEU A 118 -4.83 -8.13 10.86
CA LEU A 118 -3.38 -8.27 11.12
C LEU A 118 -2.84 -7.15 12.03
N TRP A 119 -3.51 -6.01 12.07
CA TRP A 119 -3.19 -4.87 12.93
C TRP A 119 -4.25 -4.61 14.01
N GLY A 120 -5.19 -5.55 14.22
CA GLY A 120 -6.26 -5.44 15.21
C GLY A 120 -7.31 -4.36 14.90
N LEU A 121 -7.67 -4.20 13.62
CA LEU A 121 -8.60 -3.18 13.11
C LEU A 121 -9.91 -3.75 12.56
#